data_AF-A0A847A755-F1
#
_entry.id   AF-A0A847A755-F1
#
_cell.length_a   1.000
_cell.length_b   1.000
_cell.length_c   1.000
_cell.angle_alpha   90.00
_cell.angle_beta   90.00
_cell.angle_gamma   90.00
#
_symmetry.space_group_name_H-M   'P 1'
#
loop_
_entity.id
_entity.type
_entity.pdbx_description
1 polymer ?
#
loop_
_entity_poly.entity_id
_entity_poly.type
_entity_poly.pdbx_seq_one_letter_code
_entity_poly.pdbx_strand_id
1 'polypeptide(L)'
;MQNRARFDYLPDEGNIAVDIKTTVDASPGGFAKGAANFGYHIQRGHYLDVLKHATGRTVEMLFVVVEKTAPHLVAVHQLSQEFADMGEAEALEARDIWRRCIETGEWPGYEMKVNLLLPPMYAVYNFQDRYGEQAK
;
A
#
# COMPACT_ATOMS: atom_id res chain seq x y z
N MET A 1 -10.05 8.24 -20.04
CA MET A 1 -10.46 7.53 -18.80
C MET A 1 -10.64 8.56 -17.69
N GLN A 2 -11.72 8.46 -16.90
CA GLN A 2 -11.91 9.36 -15.76
C GLN A 2 -11.40 8.66 -14.49
N ASN A 3 -10.21 9.04 -14.03
CA ASN A 3 -9.69 8.59 -12.75
C ASN A 3 -10.55 9.18 -11.61
N ARG A 4 -10.69 8.44 -10.52
CA ARG A 4 -11.48 8.84 -9.35
C ARG A 4 -10.70 8.57 -8.07
N ALA A 5 -10.88 9.45 -7.10
CA ALA A 5 -10.36 9.32 -5.74
C ALA A 5 -11.37 9.97 -4.78
N ARG A 6 -11.46 9.45 -3.56
CA ARG A 6 -12.25 10.04 -2.49
C ARG A 6 -11.49 9.87 -1.18
N PHE A 7 -10.93 10.97 -0.70
CA PHE A 7 -10.25 11.02 0.59
C PHE A 7 -11.26 10.83 1.72
N ASP A 8 -10.84 10.24 2.84
CA ASP A 8 -11.67 10.19 4.05
C ASP A 8 -11.85 11.59 4.63
N TYR A 9 -10.80 12.42 4.53
CA TYR A 9 -10.87 13.85 4.79
C TYR A 9 -9.93 14.62 3.86
N LEU A 10 -10.47 15.64 3.19
CA LEU A 10 -9.72 16.61 2.40
C LEU A 10 -10.26 18.00 2.78
N PRO A 11 -9.46 18.88 3.37
CA PRO A 11 -9.96 20.19 3.77
C PRO A 11 -10.15 21.11 2.56
N ASP A 12 -11.14 22.01 2.65
CA ASP A 12 -11.36 23.08 1.67
C ASP A 12 -10.13 24.01 1.62
N GLU A 13 -9.61 24.38 2.79
CA GLU A 13 -8.39 25.18 2.97
C GLU A 13 -7.35 24.38 3.76
N GLY A 14 -6.13 24.28 3.24
CA GLY A 14 -5.02 23.53 3.87
C GLY A 14 -4.34 22.54 2.92
N ASN A 15 -3.25 21.95 3.41
CA ASN A 15 -2.34 21.11 2.62
C ASN A 15 -2.18 19.70 3.18
N ILE A 16 -3.10 19.22 4.03
CA ILE A 16 -3.05 17.87 4.60
C ILE A 16 -4.38 17.17 4.33
N ALA A 17 -4.34 16.14 3.49
CA ALA A 17 -5.40 15.15 3.36
C ALA A 17 -5.16 13.98 4.33
N VAL A 18 -6.23 13.30 4.71
CA VAL A 18 -6.19 12.19 5.66
C VAL A 18 -6.90 10.96 5.09
N ASP A 19 -6.32 9.80 5.35
CA ASP A 19 -6.94 8.49 5.18
C ASP A 19 -6.83 7.70 6.49
N ILE A 20 -7.94 7.08 6.88
CA ILE A 20 -8.08 6.34 8.13
C ILE A 20 -7.95 4.85 7.83
N LYS A 21 -7.03 4.19 8.52
CA LYS A 21 -6.86 2.74 8.44
C LYS A 21 -7.02 2.08 9.81
N THR A 22 -7.44 0.81 9.78
CA THR A 22 -7.27 -0.06 10.94
C THR A 22 -6.09 -1.00 10.70
N THR A 23 -5.34 -1.32 11.75
CA THR A 23 -4.13 -2.15 11.66
C THR A 23 -4.02 -3.13 12.83
N VAL A 24 -3.15 -4.12 12.70
CA VAL A 24 -2.77 -5.00 13.81
C VAL A 24 -1.70 -4.35 14.69
N ASP A 25 -0.85 -3.52 14.08
CA ASP A 25 0.27 -2.84 14.73
C ASP A 25 0.35 -1.42 14.17
N ALA A 26 0.10 -0.42 15.04
CA ALA A 26 0.14 0.99 14.69
C ALA A 26 1.52 1.62 14.86
N SER A 27 2.52 0.87 15.34
CA SER A 27 3.90 1.34 15.44
C SER A 27 4.45 1.73 14.06
N PRO A 28 5.50 2.58 14.00
CA PRO A 28 6.12 2.93 12.72
C PRO A 28 6.56 1.71 11.90
N GLY A 29 7.14 0.70 12.54
CA GLY A 29 7.59 -0.53 11.85
C GLY A 29 6.42 -1.39 11.36
N GLY A 30 5.40 -1.58 12.20
CA GLY A 30 4.20 -2.34 11.84
C GLY A 30 3.45 -1.70 10.68
N PHE A 31 3.25 -0.38 10.75
CA PHE A 31 2.54 0.34 9.70
C PHE A 31 3.34 0.47 8.41
N ALA A 32 4.67 0.67 8.46
CA ALA A 32 5.51 0.67 7.25
C ALA A 32 5.40 -0.65 6.48
N LYS A 33 5.40 -1.79 7.17
CA LYS A 33 5.15 -3.11 6.57
C LYS A 33 3.75 -3.22 5.98
N GLY A 34 2.74 -2.70 6.69
CA GLY A 34 1.37 -2.61 6.19
C GLY A 34 1.26 -1.77 4.91
N ALA A 35 1.89 -0.60 4.88
CA ALA A 35 1.89 0.31 3.74
C ALA A 35 2.51 -0.31 2.48
N ALA A 36 3.57 -1.10 2.64
CA ALA A 36 4.16 -1.88 1.56
C ALA A 36 3.22 -3.02 1.11
N ASN A 37 2.75 -3.86 2.05
CA ASN A 37 1.96 -5.06 1.72
C ASN A 37 0.58 -4.76 1.13
N PHE A 38 -0.06 -3.67 1.57
CA PHE A 38 -1.41 -3.30 1.16
C PHE A 38 -1.45 -2.20 0.08
N GLY A 39 -0.28 -1.76 -0.41
CA GLY A 39 -0.21 -0.77 -1.48
C GLY A 39 -0.68 0.63 -1.09
N TYR A 40 -0.53 1.04 0.17
CA TYR A 40 -0.97 2.38 0.61
C TYR A 40 -0.16 3.52 -0.02
N HIS A 41 1.08 3.24 -0.40
CA HIS A 41 1.90 4.15 -1.19
C HIS A 41 1.34 4.34 -2.61
N ILE A 42 0.87 3.26 -3.25
CA ILE A 42 0.15 3.32 -4.53
C ILE A 42 -1.14 4.15 -4.38
N GLN A 43 -1.90 3.93 -3.30
CA GLN A 43 -3.09 4.73 -2.99
C GLN A 43 -2.75 6.22 -2.90
N ARG A 44 -1.69 6.57 -2.14
CA ARG A 44 -1.20 7.96 -2.01
C ARG A 44 -0.87 8.55 -3.37
N GLY A 45 -0.06 7.85 -4.18
CA GLY A 45 0.32 8.31 -5.52
C GLY A 45 -0.89 8.57 -6.43
N HIS A 46 -1.82 7.61 -6.49
CA HIS A 46 -3.05 7.75 -7.28
C HIS A 46 -3.93 8.91 -6.80
N TYR A 47 -4.13 9.03 -5.49
CA TYR A 47 -5.05 10.04 -4.93
C TYR A 47 -4.53 11.47 -5.12
N LEU A 48 -3.24 11.69 -4.87
CA LEU A 48 -2.63 13.00 -5.03
C LEU A 48 -2.54 13.41 -6.50
N ASP A 49 -2.26 12.48 -7.41
CA ASP A 49 -2.29 12.74 -8.84
C ASP A 49 -3.69 13.13 -9.33
N VAL A 50 -4.73 12.39 -8.91
CA VAL A 50 -6.13 12.73 -9.21
C VAL A 50 -6.50 14.11 -8.67
N LEU A 51 -6.13 14.44 -7.43
CA LEU A 51 -6.41 15.73 -6.83
C LEU A 51 -5.74 16.87 -7.61
N LYS A 52 -4.46 16.71 -7.95
CA LYS A 52 -3.69 17.67 -8.73
C LYS A 52 -4.31 17.90 -10.11
N HIS A 53 -4.71 16.83 -10.80
CA HIS A 53 -5.37 16.94 -12.09
C HIS A 53 -6.77 17.57 -12.01
N ALA A 54 -7.53 17.28 -10.96
CA ALA A 54 -8.90 17.78 -10.80
C ALA A 54 -8.97 19.25 -10.32
N THR A 55 -7.98 19.69 -9.53
CA THR A 55 -8.07 20.97 -8.80
C THR A 55 -6.83 21.85 -8.91
N GLY A 56 -5.71 21.33 -9.42
CA GLY A 56 -4.41 22.00 -9.39
C GLY A 56 -3.74 22.02 -8.00
N ARG A 57 -4.37 21.48 -6.95
CA ARG A 57 -3.82 21.48 -5.59
C ARG A 57 -2.80 20.36 -5.41
N THR A 58 -1.74 20.69 -4.67
CA THR A 58 -0.79 19.71 -4.12
C THR A 58 -0.91 19.74 -2.60
N VAL A 59 -1.08 18.56 -2.00
CA VAL A 59 -1.22 18.38 -0.55
C VAL A 59 -0.38 17.19 -0.11
N GLU A 60 -0.03 17.15 1.17
CA GLU A 60 0.46 15.94 1.81
C GLU A 60 -0.70 15.04 2.23
N MET A 61 -0.41 13.76 2.38
CA MET A 61 -1.37 12.76 2.84
C MET A 61 -0.83 12.08 4.08
N LEU A 62 -1.60 12.13 5.16
CA LEU A 62 -1.31 11.44 6.40
C LEU A 62 -2.25 10.25 6.59
N PHE A 63 -1.71 9.18 7.15
CA PHE A 63 -2.46 8.00 7.52
C PHE A 63 -2.70 8.01 9.02
N VAL A 64 -3.96 8.12 9.43
CA VAL A 64 -4.38 7.95 10.82
C VAL A 64 -4.73 6.47 11.00
N VAL A 65 -3.96 5.78 11.82
CA VAL A 65 -4.09 4.33 11.98
C VAL A 65 -4.48 3.94 13.38
N VAL A 66 -5.46 3.04 13.48
CA VAL A 66 -6.04 2.58 14.74
C VAL A 66 -5.87 1.07 14.86
N GLU A 67 -5.34 0.60 15.98
CA GLU A 67 -5.22 -0.83 16.24
C GLU A 67 -6.60 -1.48 16.40
N LYS A 68 -6.77 -2.64 15.78
CA LYS A 68 -8.03 -3.39 15.76
C LYS A 68 -8.44 -3.93 17.12
N THR A 69 -7.49 -4.10 18.04
CA THR A 69 -7.70 -4.70 19.36
C THR A 69 -7.32 -3.72 20.46
N ALA A 70 -7.91 -3.89 21.65
CA ALA A 70 -7.56 -3.09 22.83
C ALA A 70 -6.04 -3.11 23.07
N PRO A 71 -5.43 -1.96 23.43
CA PRO A 71 -6.08 -0.72 23.83
C PRO A 71 -6.43 0.26 22.69
N HIS A 72 -6.51 -0.21 21.42
CA HIS A 72 -6.85 0.60 20.24
C HIS A 72 -5.91 1.80 20.06
N LEU A 73 -4.60 1.56 20.16
CA LEU A 73 -3.61 2.61 20.02
C LEU A 73 -3.73 3.27 18.65
N VAL A 74 -3.50 4.58 18.64
CA VAL A 74 -3.59 5.43 17.45
C VAL A 74 -2.21 6.01 17.16
N ALA A 75 -1.84 5.99 15.89
CA ALA A 75 -0.68 6.70 15.39
C ALA A 75 -1.02 7.46 14.10
N VAL A 76 -0.27 8.52 13.82
CA VAL A 76 -0.37 9.29 12.58
C VAL A 76 0.95 9.19 11.86
N HIS A 77 0.92 8.69 10.63
CA HIS A 77 2.12 8.43 9.84
C HIS A 77 2.09 9.18 8.52
N GLN A 78 3.23 9.76 8.17
CA GLN A 78 3.52 10.25 6.82
C GLN A 78 4.39 9.21 6.12
N LEU A 79 4.10 8.94 4.84
CA LEU A 79 5.00 8.13 4.02
C LEU A 79 6.21 8.96 3.59
N SER A 80 7.39 8.35 3.60
CA SER A 80 8.63 9.01 3.20
C SER A 80 8.67 9.29 1.70
N GLN A 81 9.70 10.03 1.26
CA GLN A 81 9.90 10.32 -0.16
C GLN A 81 10.11 9.04 -0.99
N GLU A 82 10.78 8.03 -0.44
CA GLU A 82 10.99 6.75 -1.12
C GLU A 82 9.66 6.04 -1.40
N PHE A 83 8.75 6.03 -0.42
CA PHE A 83 7.40 5.51 -0.64
C PHE A 83 6.61 6.36 -1.63
N ALA A 84 6.82 7.68 -1.65
CA ALA A 84 6.17 8.56 -2.61
C ALA A 84 6.61 8.22 -4.05
N ASP A 85 7.92 8.09 -4.29
CA ASP A 85 8.48 7.78 -5.60
C ASP A 85 7.99 6.41 -6.11
N MET A 86 8.01 5.40 -5.23
CA MET A 86 7.44 4.07 -5.53
C MET A 86 5.96 4.16 -5.87
N GLY A 87 5.19 4.86 -5.04
CA GLY A 87 3.74 4.97 -5.18
C GLY A 87 3.31 5.68 -6.46
N GLU A 88 4.02 6.72 -6.88
CA GLU A 88 3.77 7.44 -8.13
C GLU A 88 4.03 6.56 -9.36
N ALA A 89 5.16 5.85 -9.37
CA ALA A 89 5.52 4.94 -10.45
C ALA A 89 4.52 3.77 -10.57
N GLU A 90 4.22 3.10 -9.46
CA GLU A 90 3.30 1.95 -9.44
C GLU A 90 1.86 2.35 -9.72
N ALA A 91 1.41 3.53 -9.27
CA ALA A 91 0.08 4.03 -9.59
C ALA A 91 -0.08 4.39 -11.08
N LEU A 92 0.99 4.87 -11.73
CA LEU A 92 0.99 5.08 -13.17
C LEU A 92 0.91 3.75 -13.92
N GLU A 93 1.76 2.78 -13.56
CA GLU A 93 1.77 1.45 -14.16
C GLU A 93 0.40 0.76 -14.03
N ALA A 94 -0.20 0.78 -12.84
CA ALA A 94 -1.51 0.19 -12.60
C ALA A 94 -2.60 0.79 -13.50
N ARG A 95 -2.56 2.10 -13.74
CA ARG A 95 -3.50 2.79 -14.64
C ARG A 95 -3.27 2.44 -16.11
N ASP A 96 -2.02 2.25 -16.51
CA ASP A 96 -1.68 1.82 -17.87
C ASP A 96 -2.08 0.36 -18.13
N ILE A 97 -1.87 -0.54 -17.16
CA ILE A 97 -2.39 -1.90 -17.20
C ILE A 97 -3.92 -1.88 -17.31
N TRP A 98 -4.58 -1.11 -16.47
CA TRP A 98 -6.04 -0.98 -16.49
C TRP A 98 -6.55 -0.44 -17.83
N ARG A 99 -5.92 0.61 -18.38
CA ARG A 99 -6.23 1.15 -19.70
C ARG A 99 -6.16 0.06 -20.77
N ARG A 100 -5.02 -0.64 -20.84
CA ARG A 100 -4.82 -1.73 -21.81
C ARG A 100 -5.89 -2.82 -21.67
N CYS A 101 -6.18 -3.27 -20.44
CA CYS A 101 -7.18 -4.31 -20.21
C CYS A 101 -8.57 -3.91 -20.71
N ILE A 102 -8.95 -2.65 -20.52
CA ILE A 102 -10.22 -2.11 -21.01
C ILE A 102 -10.23 -1.97 -22.55
N GLU A 103 -9.11 -1.57 -23.16
CA GLU A 103 -8.99 -1.40 -24.61
C GLU A 103 -8.95 -2.73 -25.37
N THR A 104 -8.24 -3.73 -24.85
CA THR A 104 -8.05 -5.03 -25.52
C THR A 104 -9.05 -6.09 -25.10
N GLY A 105 -9.67 -5.93 -23.92
CA GLY A 105 -10.48 -6.97 -23.29
C GLY A 105 -9.64 -8.11 -22.68
N GLU A 106 -8.32 -8.01 -22.70
CA GLU A 106 -7.40 -9.03 -22.18
C GLU A 106 -6.92 -8.66 -20.78
N TRP A 107 -7.10 -9.58 -19.83
CA TRP A 107 -6.74 -9.38 -18.43
C TRP A 107 -5.58 -10.30 -18.06
N PRO A 108 -4.37 -9.76 -17.79
CA PRO A 108 -3.25 -10.57 -17.34
C PRO A 108 -3.60 -11.32 -16.05
N GLY A 109 -3.39 -12.63 -16.05
CA GLY A 109 -3.67 -13.50 -14.91
C GLY A 109 -2.56 -14.51 -14.69
N TYR A 110 -2.74 -15.39 -13.71
CA TYR A 110 -1.83 -16.50 -13.49
C TYR A 110 -1.91 -17.51 -14.64
N GLU A 111 -0.79 -18.14 -14.95
CA GLU A 111 -0.79 -19.28 -15.87
C GLU A 111 -1.63 -20.44 -15.31
N MET A 112 -2.38 -21.10 -16.19
CA MET A 112 -3.20 -22.27 -15.85
C MET A 112 -2.36 -23.55 -15.76
N LYS A 113 -1.39 -23.56 -14.84
CA LYS A 113 -0.54 -24.71 -14.55
C LYS A 113 -0.45 -24.96 -13.05
N VAL A 114 -0.13 -26.21 -12.68
CA VAL A 114 0.21 -26.53 -11.29
C VAL A 114 1.56 -25.89 -10.98
N ASN A 115 1.59 -25.00 -9.98
CA ASN A 115 2.81 -24.35 -9.54
C ASN A 115 3.38 -25.08 -8.32
N LEU A 116 4.66 -25.47 -8.39
CA LEU A 116 5.39 -25.97 -7.23
C LEU A 116 5.66 -24.81 -6.28
N LEU A 117 5.23 -24.95 -5.03
CA LEU A 117 5.49 -23.95 -3.99
C LEU A 117 6.72 -24.33 -3.18
N LEU A 118 7.67 -23.41 -3.11
CA LEU A 118 8.79 -23.50 -2.18
C LEU A 118 8.47 -22.69 -0.92
N PRO A 119 8.97 -23.12 0.26
CA PRO A 119 8.81 -22.34 1.46
C PRO A 119 9.49 -20.96 1.31
N PRO A 120 8.87 -19.88 1.81
CA PRO A 120 9.54 -18.59 1.84
C PRO A 120 10.73 -18.63 2.81
N MET A 121 11.75 -17.80 2.57
CA MET A 121 13.00 -17.83 3.35
C MET A 121 12.80 -17.70 4.85
N TYR A 122 11.86 -16.88 5.31
CA TYR A 122 11.57 -16.75 6.74
C TYR A 122 11.11 -18.07 7.38
N ALA A 123 10.37 -18.92 6.64
CA ALA A 123 9.90 -20.21 7.14
C ALA A 123 11.06 -21.21 7.22
N VAL A 124 12.00 -21.15 6.27
CA VAL A 124 13.23 -21.94 6.28
C VAL A 124 14.10 -21.57 7.48
N TYR A 125 14.33 -20.28 7.71
CA TYR A 125 15.11 -19.80 8.85
C TYR A 125 14.47 -20.19 10.19
N ASN A 126 13.17 -19.96 10.37
CA ASN A 126 12.46 -20.35 11.59
C ASN A 126 12.55 -21.87 11.88
N PHE A 127 12.56 -22.70 10.85
CA PHE A 127 12.73 -24.15 11.00
C PHE A 127 14.16 -24.50 11.43
N GLN A 128 15.16 -23.90 10.79
CA GLN A 128 16.58 -24.10 11.11
C GLN A 128 16.92 -23.61 12.52
N ASP A 129 16.39 -22.46 12.95
CA ASP A 129 16.62 -21.95 14.31
C ASP A 129 16.00 -22.86 15.37
N ARG A 130 14.85 -23.47 15.08
CA ARG A 130 14.12 -24.31 16.04
C ARG A 130 14.69 -25.73 16.14
N TYR A 131 15.20 -26.29 15.05
CA TYR A 131 15.56 -27.72 14.96
C TYR A 131 16.96 -27.99 14.41
N GLY A 132 17.68 -26.98 13.94
CA GLY A 132 18.99 -27.13 13.28
C GLY A 132 20.13 -27.56 14.20
N GLU A 133 20.02 -27.31 15.51
CA GLU A 133 21.01 -27.78 16.49
C GLU A 133 20.78 -29.23 16.94
N GLN A 134 19.59 -29.82 16.73
CA GLN A 134 19.28 -31.20 17.11
C GLN A 134 19.76 -32.25 16.10
N ALA A 135 20.34 -31.80 14.98
CA ALA A 135 20.81 -32.64 13.88
C ALA A 135 22.34 -32.74 13.78
N LYS A 136 23.07 -32.44 14.86
CA LYS A 136 24.51 -32.69 14.99
C LYS A 136 24.80 -33.80 15.98
#